data_AF-A0A8H6VZB8-F1
#
_entry.id   AF-A0A8H6VZB8-F1
#
_cell.length_a   1.000
_cell.length_b   1.000
_cell.length_c   1.000
_cell.angle_alpha   90.00
_cell.angle_beta   90.00
_cell.angle_gamma   90.00
#
_symmetry.space_group_name_H-M   'P 1'
#
loop_
_entity.id
_entity.type
_entity.pdbx_description
1 polymer ?
#
loop_
_entity_poly.entity_id
_entity_poly.type
_entity_poly.pdbx_seq_one_letter_code
_entity_poly.pdbx_strand_id
1 'polypeptide(L)' 'MSATTTNNNNGQGVGYYYDPLDGPRTSRRTPMACQFCRARKLKCDGLRPQCTNCARRNCACNYIPVSQTTK' A
#
# COMPACT_ATOMS: atom_id res chain seq x y z
N MET A 1 -4.80 -31.89 10.65
CA MET A 1 -3.62 -31.04 10.83
C MET A 1 -3.77 -29.84 9.90
N SER A 2 -4.03 -28.67 10.47
CA SER A 2 -4.61 -27.49 9.81
C SER A 2 -3.55 -26.69 9.05
N ALA A 3 -3.69 -26.60 7.73
CA ALA A 3 -2.81 -25.78 6.90
C ALA A 3 -3.28 -24.31 6.91
N THR A 4 -2.59 -23.45 7.64
CA THR A 4 -2.84 -22.00 7.66
C THR A 4 -2.12 -21.35 6.47
N THR A 5 -2.72 -21.36 5.29
CA THR A 5 -2.19 -20.64 4.12
C THR A 5 -2.47 -19.14 4.27
N THR A 6 -1.41 -18.35 4.43
CA THR A 6 -1.43 -16.88 4.45
C THR A 6 -2.16 -16.32 3.22
N ASN A 7 -3.32 -15.72 3.47
CA ASN A 7 -4.16 -15.06 2.48
C ASN A 7 -3.46 -13.79 1.95
N ASN A 8 -2.90 -13.87 0.75
CA ASN A 8 -2.40 -12.74 -0.03
C ASN A 8 -3.19 -12.68 -1.36
N ASN A 9 -4.48 -12.36 -1.23
CA ASN A 9 -5.35 -11.95 -2.33
C ASN A 9 -5.22 -10.42 -2.47
N ASN A 10 -5.14 -9.77 -3.63
CA ASN A 10 -5.76 -9.99 -4.94
C ASN A 10 -5.18 -8.89 -5.86
N GLY A 11 -4.96 -9.02 -7.17
CA GLY A 11 -5.59 -9.93 -8.11
C GLY A 11 -4.82 -10.06 -9.42
N GLN A 12 -4.99 -11.26 -9.97
CA GLN A 12 -4.68 -11.67 -11.33
C GLN A 12 -5.79 -11.19 -12.29
N GLY A 13 -5.48 -11.15 -13.59
CA GLY A 13 -6.45 -10.99 -14.68
C GLY A 13 -6.48 -9.56 -15.23
N VAL A 14 -6.42 -9.31 -16.53
CA VAL A 14 -7.00 -10.06 -17.65
C VAL A 14 -6.25 -9.75 -18.96
N GLY A 15 -6.48 -10.56 -20.00
CA GLY A 15 -5.71 -10.61 -21.24
C GLY A 15 -5.64 -9.31 -22.05
N TYR A 16 -4.56 -9.21 -22.81
CA TYR A 16 -4.23 -8.13 -23.73
C TYR A 16 -5.14 -8.18 -24.97
N TYR A 17 -6.39 -7.77 -24.81
CA TYR A 17 -7.22 -7.27 -25.91
C TYR A 17 -7.26 -5.76 -25.74
N TYR A 18 -6.61 -5.01 -26.63
CA TYR A 18 -6.54 -3.55 -26.57
C TYR A 18 -7.95 -2.97 -26.80
N ASP A 19 -8.66 -2.67 -25.71
CA ASP A 19 -9.86 -1.83 -25.72
C ASP A 19 -9.45 -0.38 -25.37
N PRO A 20 -9.62 0.62 -26.28
CA PRO A 20 -9.13 1.98 -26.09
C PRO A 20 -9.73 2.80 -24.92
N LEU A 21 -10.65 2.24 -24.13
CA LEU A 21 -11.34 2.96 -23.04
C LEU A 21 -10.74 2.74 -21.65
N ASP A 22 -9.98 1.66 -21.42
CA ASP A 22 -9.29 1.41 -20.16
C ASP A 22 -7.88 2.01 -20.18
N GLY A 23 -7.81 3.33 -19.99
CA GLY A 23 -6.53 4.01 -19.75
C GLY A 23 -5.74 3.31 -18.64
N PRO A 24 -4.39 3.36 -18.67
CA PRO A 24 -3.59 2.58 -17.74
C PRO A 24 -3.98 2.96 -16.31
N ARG A 25 -4.48 1.96 -15.56
CA ARG A 25 -4.78 2.04 -14.12
C ARG A 25 -3.47 2.16 -13.37
N THR A 26 -2.73 3.24 -13.62
CA THR A 26 -1.55 3.61 -12.86
C THR A 26 -2.06 3.98 -11.48
N SER A 27 -2.10 2.99 -10.60
CA SER A 27 -2.29 3.20 -9.17
C SER A 27 -1.33 4.31 -8.80
N ARG A 28 -1.86 5.53 -8.54
CA ARG A 28 -1.06 6.70 -8.17
C ARG A 28 -0.07 6.25 -7.12
N ARG A 29 1.20 6.10 -7.52
CA ARG A 29 2.23 5.57 -6.64
C ARG A 29 2.41 6.62 -5.57
N THR A 30 2.17 6.23 -4.33
CA THR A 30 2.35 7.14 -3.20
C THR A 30 3.81 7.52 -3.15
N PRO A 31 4.16 8.81 -3.17
CA PRO A 31 5.57 9.22 -3.19
C PRO A 31 6.30 8.80 -1.91
N MET A 32 5.56 8.60 -0.80
CA MET A 32 6.12 8.16 0.47
C MET A 32 5.16 7.24 1.22
N ALA A 33 5.66 6.09 1.66
CA ALA A 33 4.95 5.23 2.62
C ALA A 33 5.00 5.82 4.04
N CYS A 34 3.96 5.60 4.85
CA CYS A 34 4.03 5.94 6.28
C CYS A 34 5.12 5.13 6.99
N GLN A 35 5.61 5.63 8.12
CA GLN A 35 6.64 5.00 8.96
C GLN A 35 6.27 3.56 9.32
N PHE A 36 5.00 3.36 9.69
CA PHE A 36 4.46 2.06 10.04
C PHE A 36 4.57 1.04 8.86
N CYS A 37 4.10 1.41 7.67
CA CYS A 37 4.21 0.57 6.47
C CYS A 37 5.66 0.40 6.02
N ARG A 38 6.50 1.44 6.16
CA ARG A 38 7.92 1.41 5.80
C ARG A 38 8.70 0.42 6.68
N ALA A 39 8.48 0.44 8.00
CA ALA A 39 9.10 -0.49 8.94
C ALA A 39 8.69 -1.94 8.68
N ARG A 40 7.42 -2.20 8.34
CA ARG A 40 6.91 -3.54 8.02
C ARG A 40 7.03 -3.94 6.53
N LYS A 41 7.66 -3.11 5.68
CA LYS A 41 7.78 -3.31 4.22
C LYS A 41 6.44 -3.62 3.53
N LEU A 42 5.36 -2.96 3.97
CA LEU A 42 4.02 -3.12 3.39
C LEU A 42 3.76 -2.07 2.30
N LYS A 43 2.91 -2.41 1.32
CA LYS A 43 2.41 -1.44 0.35
C LYS A 43 1.56 -0.39 1.08
N CYS A 44 1.97 0.86 1.01
CA CYS A 44 1.21 1.98 1.54
C CYS A 44 0.33 2.58 0.44
N ASP A 45 -0.93 2.84 0.76
CA ASP A 45 -1.92 3.51 -0.10
C ASP A 45 -1.89 5.04 0.02
N GLY A 46 -1.15 5.58 1.01
CA GLY A 46 -0.86 7.01 1.09
C GLY A 46 -2.04 7.90 1.48
N LEU A 47 -3.19 7.30 1.83
CA LEU A 47 -4.38 8.03 2.24
C LEU A 47 -4.09 8.83 3.52
N ARG A 48 -4.68 10.02 3.61
CA ARG A 48 -4.62 10.89 4.79
C ARG A 48 -6.04 11.04 5.35
N PRO A 49 -6.22 11.05 6.69
CA PRO A 49 -5.20 11.12 7.75
C PRO A 49 -4.50 9.79 8.09
N GLN A 50 -5.08 8.64 7.73
CA GLN A 50 -4.47 7.31 7.94
C GLN A 50 -4.56 6.46 6.68
N CYS A 51 -3.51 5.69 6.39
CA CYS A 51 -3.53 4.70 5.32
C CYS A 51 -4.42 3.50 5.69
N THR A 52 -4.94 2.78 4.70
CA THR A 52 -5.83 1.62 4.88
C THR A 52 -5.23 0.57 5.80
N ASN A 53 -3.92 0.32 5.70
CA ASN A 53 -3.24 -0.65 6.56
C ASN A 53 -3.15 -0.20 8.03
N CYS A 54 -2.95 1.09 8.28
CA CYS A 54 -2.95 1.64 9.63
C CYS A 54 -4.36 1.68 10.21
N ALA A 55 -5.33 2.13 9.42
CA ALA A 55 -6.73 2.21 9.82
C ALA A 55 -7.27 0.83 10.23
N ARG A 56 -7.01 -0.20 9.42
CA ARG A 56 -7.42 -1.58 9.72
C ARG A 56 -6.79 -2.17 10.98
N ARG A 57 -5.62 -1.65 11.39
CA ARG A 57 -4.87 -2.13 12.55
C ARG A 57 -4.99 -1.19 13.74
N ASN A 58 -5.77 -0.12 13.63
CA ASN A 58 -5.90 0.95 14.61
C ASN A 58 -4.54 1.41 15.18
N CYS A 59 -3.52 1.55 14.33
CA CYS A 59 -2.19 1.94 14.75
C CYS A 59 -1.81 3.36 14.27
N ALA A 60 -0.78 3.94 14.88
CA ALA A 60 -0.28 5.25 14.49
C ALA A 60 0.18 5.27 13.02
N CYS A 61 -0.28 6.27 12.26
CA CYS A 61 0.04 6.46 10.85
C CYS A 61 0.84 7.76 10.65
N ASN A 62 2.14 7.70 10.90
CA ASN A 62 3.00 8.88 10.81
C ASN A 62 3.78 8.90 9.50
N TYR A 63 3.79 10.05 8.82
CA TYR A 63 4.55 10.27 7.60
C TYR A 63 5.69 11.23 7.92
N ILE A 64 6.86 10.70 8.26
CA ILE A 64 8.05 11.50 8.63
C ILE A 64 9.00 11.54 7.42
N PRO A 65 9.36 12.73 6.90
CA PRO A 65 10.35 12.87 5.85
C PRO A 65 11.76 12.56 6.38
N VAL A 66 12.61 11.95 5.56
CA VAL A 66 13.97 11.50 5.94
C VAL A 66 14.96 12.63 6.22
N SER A 67 14.61 13.89 5.94
CA SER A 67 15.49 15.05 6.11
C SER A 67 15.48 15.68 7.51
N GLN A 68 14.70 15.16 8.46
CA GLN A 68 14.49 15.80 9.77
C GLN A 68 15.00 14.97 10.97
N THR A 69 16.04 14.15 10.79
CA THR A 69 16.76 13.61 11.94
C THR A 69 17.80 14.65 12.39
N THR A 70 17.40 15.57 13.26
CA THR A 70 18.35 16.35 14.07
C THR A 70 19.16 15.37 14.92
N LYS A 71 20.46 15.37 14.68
CA LYS A 71 21.48 14.59 15.39
C LYS A 71 21.75 15.17 16.78
#